data_AF-A0A3M9ZGH9-F1
#
_entry.id   AF-A0A3M9ZGH9-F1
#
_cell.length_a   1.000
_cell.length_b   1.000
_cell.length_c   1.000
_cell.angle_alpha   90.00
_cell.angle_beta   90.00
_cell.angle_gamma   90.00
#
_symmetry.space_group_name_H-M   'P 1'
#
loop_
_entity.id
_entity.type
_entity.pdbx_description
1 polymer ?
#
loop_
_entity_poly.entity_id
_entity_poly.type
_entity_poly.pdbx_seq_one_letter_code
_entity_poly.pdbx_strand_id
1 'polypeptide(L)' 'MRLVASGKVKDVYDAGGGLLRFHFSDRDSAYDVRFAEAIPKK' A
#
# COMPACT_ATOMS: atom_id res chain seq x y z
N MET A 1 2.13 -15.17 -0.91
CA MET A 1 2.62 -13.86 -0.40
C MET A 1 1.75 -13.49 0.80
N ARG A 2 2.35 -13.15 1.95
CA ARG A 2 1.61 -12.82 3.19
C ARG A 2 1.58 -11.31 3.39
N LEU A 3 0.42 -10.72 3.68
CA LEU A 3 0.34 -9.30 4.02
C LEU A 3 1.04 -9.06 5.35
N VAL A 4 1.98 -8.11 5.37
CA VAL A 4 2.72 -7.70 6.57
C VAL A 4 2.13 -6.42 7.15
N ALA A 5 1.85 -5.44 6.29
CA ALA A 5 1.26 -4.17 6.69
C ALA A 5 0.48 -3.54 5.53
N SER A 6 -0.61 -2.83 5.86
CA SER A 6 -1.34 -1.98 4.93
C SER A 6 -1.29 -0.54 5.45
N GLY A 7 -0.64 0.34 4.69
CA GLY A 7 -0.52 1.76 5.02
C GLY A 7 -1.52 2.63 4.25
N LYS A 8 -1.32 3.95 4.32
CA LYS A 8 -2.18 4.93 3.61
C LYS A 8 -2.10 4.80 2.10
N VAL A 9 -0.91 4.53 1.57
CA VAL A 9 -0.61 4.57 0.12
C VAL A 9 -0.03 3.27 -0.45
N LYS A 10 0.35 2.31 0.41
CA LYS A 10 1.04 1.09 -0.02
C LYS A 10 0.74 -0.09 0.87
N ASP A 11 0.83 -1.28 0.30
CA ASP A 11 0.84 -2.55 1.02
C ASP A 11 2.23 -3.17 0.97
N VAL A 12 2.61 -3.83 2.04
CA VAL A 12 3.87 -4.57 2.15
C VAL A 12 3.54 -6.04 2.33
N TYR A 13 4.11 -6.87 1.46
CA TYR A 13 3.95 -8.32 1.51
C TYR A 13 5.29 -8.99 1.75
N ASP A 14 5.26 -10.07 2.53
CA ASP A 14 6.34 -11.06 2.59
C ASP A 14 6.28 -11.91 1.32
N ALA A 15 7.37 -11.85 0.55
CA ALA A 15 7.57 -12.58 -0.70
C ALA A 15 8.36 -13.88 -0.51
N GLY A 16 8.79 -14.19 0.72
CA GLY A 16 9.64 -15.34 1.04
C GLY A 16 11.13 -15.05 0.84
N GLY A 17 11.99 -15.89 1.43
CA GLY A 17 13.44 -15.77 1.29
C GLY A 17 14.04 -14.48 1.86
N GLY A 18 13.36 -13.85 2.84
CA GLY A 18 13.76 -12.55 3.38
C GLY A 18 13.43 -11.35 2.48
N LEU A 19 12.71 -11.56 1.36
CA LEU A 19 12.32 -10.51 0.44
C LEU A 19 10.95 -9.91 0.81
N LEU A 20 10.85 -8.58 0.70
CA LEU A 20 9.61 -7.83 0.81
C LEU A 20 9.18 -7.30 -0.56
N ARG A 21 7.89 -7.43 -0.87
CA ARG A 21 7.27 -6.77 -2.02
C ARG A 21 6.48 -5.55 -1.56
N PHE A 22 6.81 -4.41 -2.17
CA PHE A 22 6.10 -3.15 -2.00
C PHE A 22 5.10 -2.98 -3.14
N HIS A 23 3.81 -2.85 -2.80
CA HIS A 23 2.74 -2.56 -3.74
C HIS A 23 2.27 -1.13 -3.52
N PHE A 24 2.60 -0.25 -4.46
CA PHE A 24 2.10 1.12 -4.48
C PHE A 24 0.70 1.11 -5.08
N SER A 25 -0.25 1.66 -4.33
CA SER A 25 -1.66 1.68 -4.72
C SER A 25 -2.08 3.06 -5.20
N ASP A 26 -3.21 3.10 -5.88
CA ASP A 26 -3.93 4.31 -6.30
C ASP A 26 -4.54 5.11 -5.12
N ARG A 27 -4.27 4.69 -3.88
CA ARG A 27 -4.74 5.40 -2.68
C ARG A 27 -3.97 6.71 -2.49
N ASP A 28 -4.69 7.70 -1.99
CA ASP A 28 -4.13 8.98 -1.61
C ASP A 28 -4.65 9.44 -0.24
N SER A 29 -3.93 10.38 0.37
CA SER A 29 -4.26 10.92 1.69
C SER A 29 -3.81 12.37 1.84
N ALA A 30 -4.62 13.17 2.51
CA ALA A 30 -4.28 14.53 2.91
C ALA A 30 -4.69 14.76 4.37
N TYR A 31 -3.95 15.62 5.09
CA TYR A 31 -4.22 15.95 6.49
C TYR A 31 -4.36 14.71 7.39
N ASP A 32 -3.48 13.73 7.18
CA ASP A 32 -3.45 12.44 7.88
C ASP A 32 -4.66 11.51 7.66
N VAL A 33 -5.62 11.89 6.80
CA VAL A 33 -6.82 11.11 6.46
C VAL A 33 -6.70 10.53 5.07
N ARG A 34 -7.09 9.25 4.92
CA ARG A 34 -7.16 8.56 3.63
C ARG A 34 -8.47 8.89 2.91
N PHE A 35 -8.40 9.14 1.61
CA PHE A 35 -9.60 9.37 0.80
C PHE A 35 -10.39 8.08 0.57
N ALA A 36 -11.71 8.23 0.41
CA ALA A 36 -12.60 7.10 0.10
C ALA A 36 -12.40 6.61 -1.34
N GLU A 37 -12.19 7.55 -2.27
CA GLU A 37 -11.94 7.28 -3.68
C GLU A 37 -10.44 7.19 -3.97
N ALA A 38 -10.09 6.34 -4.94
CA ALA A 38 -8.73 6.19 -5.43
C ALA A 38 -8.48 7.06 -6.67
N ILE A 39 -7.22 7.41 -6.92
CA ILE A 39 -6.78 8.13 -8.12
C ILE A 39 -6.16 7.10 -9.08
N PRO A 40 -6.84 6.72 -10.18
CA PRO A 40 -6.35 5.66 -11.05
C PRO A 40 -4.97 5.95 -11.64
N LYS A 41 -4.06 4.97 -11.54
CA LYS A 41 -2.68 5.03 -12.08
C LYS A 41 -1.80 6.10 -11.42
N LYS A 42 -1.95 6.30 -10.11
CA LYS A 42 -1.16 7.26 -9.33
C LYS A 42 0.30 6.83 -9.16
#